data_AF-A0A922XBH0-F1
#
_entry.id   AF-A0A922XBH0-F1
#
_cell.length_a   1.000
_cell.length_b   1.000
_cell.length_c   1.000
_cell.angle_alpha   90.00
_cell.angle_beta   90.00
_cell.angle_gamma   90.00
#
_symmetry.space_group_name_H-M   'P 1'
#
loop_
_entity.id
_entity.type
_entity.pdbx_description
1 polymer ?
#
loop_
_entity_poly.entity_id
_entity_poly.type
_entity_poly.pdbx_seq_one_letter_code
_entity_poly.pdbx_strand_id
1 'polypeptide(L)'
;MTGGQPVDGTLTVPQIAQQVVGEGAARVLVVSDEPEKYADRTGLPANVTVHHRDQFDALQLELREVAGVSVLIYDQTCATEKRRRRKRGEYPDPARRAFINPAVCEGCGDCSVKSNCLSVEPLETALGTKRKINQSSCNKDFSCVNGFCPSFVTAEGAQLRRPKLAAAGAPAQLAPEPVLPALDRVCGIVVPGVGGTGVVTVGSLLGMAAHLENKGVKVLDITGLAQKGGAVLSHVQIAARPDQLHATRVPMGEAAVLIGCDAMVAASGDALSRVRRGRTRAVVNSASVPSAAFLSNPDWTFPAAAAEGDLRAAIGEDCEFIDANALALRLFGDSIYANPLLLGYAWQKGWIPLGRPALLRAIELNAVSVEKNQGAFEAG
;
A
#
# COMPACT_ATOMS: atom_id res chain seq x y z
N MET A 1 -8.12 -15.42 3.38
CA MET A 1 -8.88 -14.14 3.42
C MET A 1 -7.91 -12.99 3.61
N THR A 2 -7.72 -12.14 2.60
CA THR A 2 -6.79 -11.01 2.69
C THR A 2 -7.52 -9.77 3.22
N GLY A 3 -7.29 -9.43 4.50
CA GLY A 3 -7.27 -8.04 4.95
C GLY A 3 -8.58 -7.24 4.99
N GLY A 4 -9.71 -7.83 5.37
CA GLY A 4 -10.92 -7.08 5.75
C GLY A 4 -12.23 -7.44 5.02
N GLN A 5 -12.23 -8.48 4.19
CA GLN A 5 -13.45 -9.00 3.60
C GLN A 5 -14.28 -9.71 4.68
N PRO A 6 -15.58 -9.40 4.83
CA PRO A 6 -16.45 -10.19 5.68
C PRO A 6 -16.48 -11.63 5.14
N VAL A 7 -16.54 -12.61 6.03
CA VAL A 7 -17.02 -13.95 5.66
C VAL A 7 -18.47 -13.79 5.19
N ASP A 8 -18.94 -14.64 4.28
CA ASP A 8 -20.38 -14.72 4.00
C ASP A 8 -21.10 -15.12 5.31
N GLY A 9 -21.73 -14.12 5.95
CA GLY A 9 -22.23 -14.18 7.32
C GLY A 9 -21.28 -13.53 8.36
N THR A 10 -21.84 -12.91 9.39
CA THR A 10 -21.05 -12.35 10.51
C THR A 10 -20.72 -13.46 11.51
N LEU A 11 -19.62 -14.19 11.29
CA LEU A 11 -19.03 -15.07 12.30
C LEU A 11 -18.25 -14.24 13.31
N THR A 12 -18.78 -14.19 14.53
CA THR A 12 -18.12 -13.58 15.68
C THR A 12 -17.07 -14.52 16.28
N VAL A 13 -16.09 -13.98 17.01
CA VAL A 13 -15.07 -14.79 17.70
C VAL A 13 -15.69 -15.85 18.63
N PRO A 14 -16.73 -15.54 19.43
CA PRO A 14 -17.44 -16.56 20.21
C PRO A 14 -18.03 -17.69 19.34
N GLN A 15 -18.63 -17.38 18.19
CA GLN A 15 -19.18 -18.40 17.29
C GLN A 15 -18.09 -19.31 16.71
N ILE A 16 -16.96 -18.73 16.29
CA ILE A 16 -15.81 -19.51 15.82
C ILE A 16 -15.29 -20.42 16.94
N ALA A 17 -15.14 -19.88 18.15
CA ALA A 17 -14.68 -20.64 19.30
C ALA A 17 -15.62 -21.81 19.64
N GLN A 18 -16.94 -21.59 19.62
CA GLN A 18 -17.94 -22.64 19.83
C GLN A 18 -17.87 -23.72 18.76
N GLN A 19 -17.73 -23.32 17.50
CA GLN A 19 -17.63 -24.26 16.38
C GLN A 19 -16.41 -25.18 16.55
N VAL A 20 -15.21 -24.63 16.70
CA VAL A 20 -13.99 -25.44 16.75
C VAL A 20 -13.93 -26.30 18.01
N VAL A 21 -14.50 -25.85 19.13
CA VAL A 21 -14.66 -26.68 20.34
C VAL A 21 -15.64 -27.82 20.08
N GLY A 22 -16.77 -27.55 19.42
CA GLY A 22 -17.76 -28.57 19.05
C GLY A 22 -17.22 -29.60 18.05
N GLU A 23 -16.30 -29.21 17.18
CA GLU A 23 -15.58 -30.09 16.25
C GLU A 23 -14.47 -30.91 16.93
N GLY A 24 -14.19 -30.67 18.22
CA GLY A 24 -13.25 -31.48 19.02
C GLY A 24 -11.82 -30.94 19.07
N ALA A 25 -11.60 -29.64 18.83
CA ALA A 25 -10.28 -29.03 19.04
C ALA A 25 -9.82 -29.21 20.50
N ALA A 26 -8.62 -29.79 20.67
CA ALA A 26 -8.06 -30.16 21.98
C ALA A 26 -7.66 -28.92 22.81
N ARG A 27 -7.16 -27.88 22.14
CA ARG A 27 -6.78 -26.60 22.77
C ARG A 27 -7.24 -25.45 21.90
N VAL A 28 -8.02 -24.53 22.46
CA VAL A 28 -8.51 -23.35 21.76
C VAL A 28 -8.19 -22.12 22.57
N LEU A 29 -7.56 -21.12 21.94
CA LEU A 29 -7.26 -19.86 22.59
C LEU A 29 -7.56 -18.67 21.68
N VAL A 30 -7.90 -17.56 22.31
CA VAL A 30 -8.14 -16.26 21.66
C VAL A 30 -6.97 -15.35 22.01
N VAL A 31 -6.38 -14.71 21.00
CA VAL A 31 -5.32 -13.70 21.17
C VAL A 31 -5.86 -12.36 20.68
N SER A 32 -5.73 -11.32 21.49
CA SER A 32 -6.27 -9.97 21.20
C SER A 32 -5.30 -8.87 21.65
N ASP A 33 -5.35 -7.70 20.99
CA ASP A 33 -4.74 -6.45 21.50
C ASP A 33 -5.59 -5.77 22.58
N GLU A 34 -6.83 -6.21 22.75
CA GLU A 34 -7.81 -5.74 23.74
C GLU A 34 -8.48 -6.98 24.41
N PRO A 35 -7.77 -7.79 25.21
CA PRO A 35 -8.31 -9.01 25.82
C PRO A 35 -9.45 -8.74 26.81
N GLU A 36 -9.50 -7.55 27.40
CA GLU A 36 -10.53 -7.09 28.33
C GLU A 36 -11.94 -7.08 27.71
N LYS A 37 -12.07 -7.03 26.38
CA LYS A 37 -13.37 -7.15 25.69
C LYS A 37 -14.06 -8.50 25.92
N TYR A 38 -13.33 -9.49 26.43
CA TYR A 38 -13.82 -10.82 26.76
C TYR A 38 -13.84 -11.09 28.27
N ALA A 39 -13.72 -10.05 29.11
CA ALA A 39 -13.71 -10.20 30.57
C ALA A 39 -15.00 -10.84 31.11
N ASP A 40 -16.14 -10.56 30.47
CA ASP A 40 -17.45 -11.16 30.80
C ASP A 40 -17.62 -12.59 30.26
N ARG A 41 -16.70 -13.04 29.40
CA ARG A 41 -16.69 -14.33 28.71
C ARG A 41 -17.99 -14.62 27.94
N THR A 42 -18.73 -13.59 27.53
CA THR A 42 -20.04 -13.78 26.88
C THR A 42 -19.90 -14.60 25.60
N GLY A 43 -20.55 -15.77 25.58
CA GLY A 43 -20.56 -16.70 24.44
C GLY A 43 -19.28 -17.52 24.25
N LEU A 44 -18.23 -17.32 25.05
CA LEU A 44 -17.00 -18.11 24.94
C LEU A 44 -17.13 -19.46 25.68
N PRO A 45 -16.77 -20.60 25.03
CA PRO A 45 -16.70 -21.89 25.71
C PRO A 45 -15.78 -21.87 26.94
N ALA A 46 -16.08 -22.71 27.93
CA ALA A 46 -15.35 -22.75 29.21
C ALA A 46 -13.86 -23.10 29.05
N ASN A 47 -13.52 -23.95 28.09
CA ASN A 47 -12.16 -24.41 27.80
C ASN A 47 -11.33 -23.43 26.95
N VAL A 48 -11.91 -22.29 26.52
CA VAL A 48 -11.22 -21.28 25.73
C VAL A 48 -10.55 -20.25 26.64
N THR A 49 -9.24 -20.08 26.48
CA THR A 49 -8.48 -19.04 27.20
C THR A 49 -8.25 -17.81 26.33
N VAL A 50 -8.26 -16.64 26.93
CA VAL A 50 -8.04 -15.34 26.26
C VAL A 50 -6.72 -14.78 26.73
N HIS A 51 -5.87 -14.37 25.78
CA HIS A 51 -4.53 -13.86 26.06
C HIS A 51 -4.25 -12.57 25.30
N HIS A 52 -3.34 -11.76 25.83
CA HIS A 52 -2.84 -10.58 25.14
C HIS A 52 -1.86 -10.99 24.03
N ARG A 53 -1.82 -10.22 22.93
CA ARG A 53 -0.92 -10.46 21.78
C ARG A 53 0.58 -10.51 22.13
N ASP A 54 1.00 -9.92 23.24
CA ASP A 54 2.41 -9.96 23.66
C ASP A 54 2.90 -11.38 24.00
N GLN A 55 1.97 -12.31 24.25
CA GLN A 55 2.27 -13.71 24.53
C GLN A 55 2.25 -14.58 23.26
N PHE A 56 2.03 -14.00 22.08
CA PHE A 56 1.75 -14.74 20.84
C PHE A 56 2.80 -15.81 20.53
N ASP A 57 4.08 -15.47 20.54
CA ASP A 57 5.16 -16.43 20.24
C ASP A 57 5.20 -17.58 21.26
N ALA A 58 5.05 -17.28 22.56
CA ALA A 58 5.01 -18.29 23.61
C ALA A 58 3.81 -19.22 23.47
N LEU A 59 2.64 -18.67 23.13
CA LEU A 59 1.41 -19.44 22.90
C LEU A 59 1.51 -20.32 21.65
N GLN A 60 2.18 -19.85 20.58
CA GLN A 60 2.43 -20.69 19.41
C GLN A 60 3.33 -21.90 19.75
N LEU A 61 4.34 -21.69 20.59
CA LEU A 61 5.19 -22.78 21.09
C LEU A 61 4.40 -23.73 22.01
N GLU A 62 3.54 -23.23 22.90
CA GLU A 62 2.65 -24.05 23.72
C GLU A 62 1.73 -24.92 22.86
N LEU A 63 1.04 -24.31 21.88
CA LEU A 63 0.10 -25.00 21.01
C LEU A 63 0.77 -26.10 20.19
N ARG A 64 2.04 -25.94 19.82
CA ARG A 64 2.83 -26.96 19.10
C ARG A 64 2.97 -28.25 19.90
N GLU A 65 3.05 -28.17 21.22
CA GLU A 65 3.23 -29.33 22.10
C GLU A 65 1.91 -30.04 22.45
N VAL A 66 0.76 -29.47 22.05
CA VAL A 66 -0.56 -30.05 22.31
C VAL A 66 -0.79 -31.24 21.38
N ALA A 67 -1.05 -32.41 21.96
CA ALA A 67 -1.52 -33.57 21.20
C ALA A 67 -2.95 -33.34 20.68
N GLY A 68 -3.15 -33.45 19.35
CA GLY A 68 -4.43 -33.23 18.68
C GLY A 68 -4.50 -31.89 17.94
N VAL A 69 -5.71 -31.42 17.65
CA VAL A 69 -5.92 -30.15 16.92
C VAL A 69 -5.90 -28.98 17.89
N SER A 70 -4.98 -28.06 17.70
CA SER A 70 -4.89 -26.81 18.44
C SER A 70 -5.36 -25.63 17.57
N VAL A 71 -6.15 -24.71 18.12
CA VAL A 71 -6.68 -23.55 17.39
C VAL A 71 -6.32 -22.25 18.11
N LEU A 72 -5.73 -21.32 17.36
CA LEU A 72 -5.49 -19.93 17.77
C LEU A 72 -6.42 -19.02 16.98
N ILE A 73 -7.34 -18.35 17.67
CA ILE A 73 -8.21 -17.33 17.10
C ILE A 73 -7.55 -15.97 17.36
N TYR A 74 -7.00 -15.35 16.31
CA TYR A 74 -6.34 -14.04 16.42
C TYR A 74 -7.36 -12.93 16.12
N ASP A 75 -7.83 -12.25 17.17
CA ASP A 75 -8.78 -11.15 17.05
C ASP A 75 -8.12 -9.78 17.20
N GLN A 76 -7.61 -9.30 16.07
CA GLN A 76 -7.12 -7.94 15.92
C GLN A 76 -7.46 -7.43 14.52
N THR A 77 -8.03 -6.23 14.44
CA THR A 77 -8.25 -5.59 13.15
C THR A 77 -6.91 -5.26 12.49
N CYS A 78 -6.69 -5.69 11.25
CA CYS A 78 -5.42 -5.45 10.56
C CYS A 78 -5.13 -3.94 10.40
N ALA A 79 -3.84 -3.57 10.35
CA ALA A 79 -3.42 -2.17 10.30
C ALA A 79 -4.00 -1.39 9.10
N THR A 80 -4.15 -2.05 7.95
CA THR A 80 -4.72 -1.44 6.73
C THR A 80 -6.20 -1.11 6.92
N GLU A 81 -6.96 -2.04 7.51
CA GLU A 81 -8.38 -1.87 7.77
C GLU A 81 -8.63 -0.84 8.90
N LYS A 82 -7.84 -0.85 9.98
CA LYS A 82 -7.89 0.22 11.01
C LYS A 82 -7.70 1.60 10.38
N ARG A 83 -6.73 1.77 9.47
CA ARG A 83 -6.50 3.04 8.76
C ARG A 83 -7.68 3.42 7.87
N ARG A 84 -8.23 2.47 7.12
CA ARG A 84 -9.38 2.69 6.24
C ARG A 84 -10.61 3.13 7.04
N ARG A 85 -10.94 2.43 8.12
CA ARG A 85 -12.07 2.76 8.99
C ARG A 85 -11.89 4.11 9.68
N ARG A 86 -10.68 4.45 10.18
CA ARG A 86 -10.39 5.79 10.73
C ARG A 86 -10.62 6.91 9.71
N LYS A 87 -10.22 6.72 8.45
CA LYS A 87 -10.51 7.69 7.38
C LYS A 87 -12.02 7.86 7.11
N ARG A 88 -12.82 6.82 7.36
CA ARG A 88 -14.29 6.83 7.23
C ARG A 88 -15.01 7.26 8.50
N GLY A 89 -14.29 7.48 9.61
CA GLY A 89 -14.89 7.76 10.92
C GLY A 89 -15.48 6.51 11.62
N GLU A 90 -15.22 5.31 11.12
CA GLU A 90 -15.77 4.03 11.59
C GLU A 90 -14.86 3.34 12.64
N TYR A 91 -13.79 4.00 13.09
CA TYR A 91 -12.86 3.44 14.09
C TYR A 91 -12.21 4.57 14.90
N PRO A 92 -11.93 4.36 16.21
CA PRO A 92 -11.33 5.39 17.05
C PRO A 92 -10.00 5.88 16.48
N ASP A 93 -9.85 7.20 16.38
CA ASP A 93 -8.59 7.83 15.98
C ASP A 93 -7.92 8.48 17.21
N PRO A 94 -6.85 7.87 17.77
CA PRO A 94 -6.18 8.43 18.93
C PRO A 94 -5.66 9.85 18.62
N ALA A 95 -5.96 10.80 19.51
CA ALA A 95 -5.42 12.16 19.47
C ALA A 95 -3.96 12.20 19.98
N ARG A 96 -3.14 11.24 19.54
CA ARG A 96 -1.74 11.08 19.92
C ARG A 96 -0.91 10.84 18.66
N ARG A 97 0.29 11.40 18.60
CA ARG A 97 1.25 11.19 17.51
C ARG A 97 2.63 10.92 18.08
N ALA A 98 3.33 9.96 17.49
CA ALA A 98 4.73 9.67 17.80
C ALA A 98 5.65 10.31 16.77
N PHE A 99 6.74 10.91 17.24
CA PHE A 99 7.82 11.48 16.46
C PHE A 99 9.15 10.91 16.95
N ILE A 100 10.16 10.96 16.10
CA ILE A 100 11.54 10.61 16.45
C ILE A 100 12.38 11.86 16.25
N ASN A 101 13.11 12.28 17.29
CA ASN A 101 14.06 13.38 17.19
C ASN A 101 15.35 12.88 16.52
N PRO A 102 15.65 13.33 15.28
CA PRO A 102 16.81 12.84 14.55
C PRO A 102 18.15 13.26 15.18
N ALA A 103 18.18 14.29 16.03
CA ALA A 103 19.38 14.70 16.74
C ALA A 103 19.78 13.76 17.88
N VAL A 104 18.86 12.90 18.35
CA VAL A 104 19.07 11.92 19.44
C VAL A 104 19.06 10.49 18.92
N CYS A 105 18.46 10.27 17.75
CA CYS A 105 18.37 8.94 17.16
C CYS A 105 19.77 8.45 16.74
N GLU A 106 20.07 7.17 16.99
CA GLU A 106 21.31 6.51 16.52
C GLU A 106 21.05 5.43 15.46
N GLY A 107 19.84 5.35 14.91
CA GLY A 107 19.54 4.41 13.83
C GLY A 107 19.47 2.93 14.25
N CYS A 108 19.61 2.59 15.54
CA CYS A 108 19.75 1.22 16.06
C CYS A 108 18.66 0.21 15.66
N GLY A 109 17.47 0.68 15.26
CA GLY A 109 16.40 -0.18 14.74
C GLY A 109 15.54 -0.89 15.79
N ASP A 110 15.78 -0.71 17.09
CA ASP A 110 14.96 -1.35 18.14
C ASP A 110 13.46 -1.00 18.02
N CYS A 111 13.14 0.24 17.64
CA CYS A 111 11.77 0.65 17.31
C CYS A 111 11.14 -0.17 16.17
N SER A 112 11.91 -0.60 15.17
CA SER A 112 11.48 -1.49 14.09
C SER A 112 11.33 -2.92 14.59
N VAL A 113 12.26 -3.41 15.42
CA VAL A 113 12.18 -4.75 16.03
C VAL A 113 10.91 -4.91 16.87
N LYS A 114 10.57 -3.90 17.68
CA LYS A 114 9.37 -3.94 18.54
C LYS A 114 8.05 -3.80 17.80
N SER A 115 8.06 -3.13 16.64
CA SER A 115 6.80 -2.74 15.97
C SER A 115 6.57 -3.42 14.63
N ASN A 116 7.62 -3.98 14.01
CA ASN A 116 7.62 -4.46 12.64
C ASN A 116 6.97 -3.45 11.67
N CYS A 117 7.16 -2.14 11.92
CA CYS A 117 6.37 -1.07 11.34
C CYS A 117 7.10 -0.31 10.24
N LEU A 118 6.57 -0.39 9.01
CA LEU A 118 7.09 0.34 7.86
C LEU A 118 6.86 1.86 7.89
N SER A 119 6.08 2.35 8.84
CA SER A 119 5.97 3.79 9.06
C SER A 119 7.13 4.34 9.86
N VAL A 120 8.03 3.50 10.38
CA VAL A 120 9.35 3.91 10.87
C VAL A 120 10.30 3.88 9.68
N GLU A 121 10.59 5.04 9.11
CA GLU A 121 11.39 5.18 7.89
C GLU A 121 12.81 5.64 8.21
N PRO A 122 13.81 5.30 7.38
CA PRO A 122 15.12 5.90 7.45
C PRO A 122 15.06 7.41 7.13
N LEU A 123 15.96 8.15 7.74
CA LEU A 123 16.19 9.57 7.46
C LEU A 123 17.70 9.79 7.35
N GLU A 124 18.16 10.08 6.14
CA GLU A 124 19.57 10.43 5.93
C GLU A 124 19.89 11.80 6.54
N THR A 125 20.98 11.85 7.30
CA THR A 125 21.49 13.08 7.93
C THR A 125 23.01 13.14 7.81
N ALA A 126 23.59 14.31 8.09
CA ALA A 126 25.05 14.46 8.14
C ALA A 126 25.74 13.57 9.20
N LEU A 127 24.99 13.07 10.18
CA LEU A 127 25.46 12.19 11.26
C LEU A 127 25.09 10.72 11.02
N GLY A 128 24.82 10.35 9.76
CA GLY A 128 24.42 8.99 9.36
C GLY A 128 22.90 8.79 9.30
N THR A 129 22.49 7.55 9.05
CA THR A 129 21.08 7.15 8.89
C THR A 129 20.36 7.16 10.23
N LYS A 130 19.35 8.03 10.34
CA LYS A 130 18.46 8.18 11.50
C LYS A 130 17.09 7.56 11.19
N ARG A 131 16.14 7.70 12.11
CA ARG A 131 14.74 7.24 11.94
C ARG A 131 13.77 8.41 11.99
N LYS A 132 12.66 8.28 11.27
CA LYS A 132 11.51 9.19 11.33
C LYS A 132 10.20 8.40 11.29
N ILE A 133 9.14 8.96 11.87
CA ILE A 133 7.80 8.39 11.72
C ILE A 133 7.10 9.06 10.54
N ASN A 134 6.71 8.28 9.53
CA ASN A 134 5.84 8.75 8.45
C ASN A 134 4.42 8.97 8.97
N GLN A 135 4.05 10.24 9.11
CA GLN A 135 2.78 10.65 9.69
C GLN A 135 1.57 10.39 8.79
N SER A 136 1.78 10.18 7.49
CA SER A 136 0.74 9.86 6.49
C SER A 136 0.39 8.37 6.46
N SER A 137 1.37 7.50 6.74
CA SER A 137 1.22 6.04 6.70
C SER A 137 1.06 5.39 8.08
N CYS A 138 1.41 6.11 9.16
CA CYS A 138 1.33 5.64 10.54
C CYS A 138 -0.08 5.15 10.92
N ASN A 139 -0.13 3.95 11.50
CA ASN A 139 -1.36 3.31 12.00
C ASN A 139 -1.64 3.60 13.47
N LYS A 140 -0.88 4.47 14.14
CA LYS A 140 -1.09 4.84 15.56
C LYS A 140 -1.29 3.64 16.51
N ASP A 141 -0.57 2.54 16.30
CA ASP A 141 -0.51 1.39 17.24
C ASP A 141 0.48 1.66 18.39
N PHE A 142 1.44 2.57 18.16
CA PHE A 142 2.46 2.99 19.14
C PHE A 142 3.38 1.89 19.67
N SER A 143 3.31 0.65 19.19
CA SER A 143 4.24 -0.44 19.57
C SER A 143 5.71 -0.06 19.37
N CYS A 144 6.02 0.88 18.45
CA CYS A 144 7.37 1.39 18.25
C CYS A 144 7.93 2.16 19.46
N VAL A 145 7.05 2.74 20.29
CA VAL A 145 7.41 3.46 21.53
C VAL A 145 7.85 2.50 22.64
N ASN A 146 7.51 1.21 22.55
CA ASN A 146 7.97 0.18 23.49
C ASN A 146 9.45 -0.17 23.31
N GLY A 147 10.11 0.39 22.28
CA GLY A 147 11.55 0.28 22.13
C GLY A 147 12.31 1.13 23.16
N PHE A 148 13.50 0.68 23.53
CA PHE A 148 14.42 1.41 24.37
C PHE A 148 15.13 2.50 23.54
N CYS A 149 14.39 3.55 23.21
CA CYS A 149 14.90 4.63 22.36
C CYS A 149 14.61 6.01 22.97
N PRO A 150 15.65 6.75 23.42
CA PRO A 150 15.47 8.06 24.03
C PRO A 150 15.03 9.15 23.05
N SER A 151 14.98 8.85 21.74
CA SER A 151 14.63 9.80 20.70
C SER A 151 13.12 9.98 20.47
N PHE A 152 12.27 9.13 21.08
CA PHE A 152 10.83 9.24 20.91
C PHE A 152 10.25 10.46 21.62
N VAL A 153 9.37 11.16 20.90
CA VAL A 153 8.55 12.25 21.43
C VAL A 153 7.10 11.94 21.06
N THR A 154 6.21 11.90 22.05
CA THR A 154 4.77 11.77 21.80
C THR A 154 4.05 13.06 22.09
N ALA A 155 3.25 13.52 21.14
CA ALA A 155 2.47 14.74 21.27
C ALA A 155 0.98 14.40 21.33
N GLU A 156 0.31 14.89 22.37
CA GLU A 156 -1.13 14.76 22.59
C GLU A 156 -1.88 15.95 21.97
N GLY A 157 -3.04 15.69 21.37
CA GLY A 157 -3.84 16.68 20.64
C GLY A 157 -3.18 17.26 19.39
N ALA A 158 -1.96 16.84 19.05
CA ALA A 158 -1.18 17.46 17.99
C ALA A 158 -1.78 17.21 16.60
N GLN A 159 -2.01 18.31 15.88
CA GLN A 159 -2.34 18.29 14.47
C GLN A 159 -1.08 18.56 13.65
N LEU A 160 -0.90 17.82 12.55
CA LEU A 160 0.17 18.12 11.63
C LEU A 160 -0.06 19.49 11.04
N ARG A 161 0.95 20.36 11.16
CA ARG A 161 0.97 21.60 10.40
C ARG A 161 0.95 21.23 8.93
N ARG A 162 -0.19 21.46 8.29
CA ARG A 162 -0.28 21.33 6.83
C ARG A 162 0.66 22.38 6.24
N PRO A 163 1.55 22.01 5.31
CA PRO A 163 2.29 23.00 4.54
C PRO A 163 1.28 24.03 4.03
N LYS A 164 1.63 25.32 4.07
CA LYS A 164 0.90 26.27 3.21
C LYS A 164 1.08 25.69 1.82
N LEU A 165 0.00 25.16 1.25
CA LEU A 165 -0.04 24.80 -0.15
C LEU A 165 0.56 26.01 -0.85
N ALA A 166 1.63 25.81 -1.63
CA ALA A 166 1.99 26.84 -2.59
C ALA A 166 0.67 27.15 -3.29
N ALA A 167 0.22 28.41 -3.23
CA ALA A 167 -0.96 28.80 -3.98
C ALA A 167 -0.70 28.22 -5.36
N ALA A 168 -1.49 27.22 -5.75
CA ALA A 168 -1.47 26.78 -7.11
C ALA A 168 -1.87 28.05 -7.85
N GLY A 169 -0.87 28.77 -8.36
CA GLY A 169 -1.13 29.85 -9.29
C GLY A 169 -2.08 29.25 -10.30
N ALA A 170 -3.13 30.01 -10.64
CA ALA A 170 -4.15 29.61 -11.61
C ALA A 170 -3.55 28.65 -12.63
N PRO A 171 -4.15 27.45 -12.84
CA PRO A 171 -3.50 26.33 -13.50
C PRO A 171 -2.68 26.87 -14.65
N ALA A 172 -1.35 26.71 -14.56
CA ALA A 172 -0.47 26.97 -15.70
C ALA A 172 -1.18 26.33 -16.90
N GLN A 173 -1.49 27.13 -17.93
CA GLN A 173 -2.36 26.77 -19.05
C GLN A 173 -2.45 25.26 -19.22
N LEU A 174 -3.65 24.70 -19.00
CA LEU A 174 -3.90 23.25 -19.11
C LEU A 174 -3.10 22.73 -20.30
N ALA A 175 -2.19 21.79 -20.04
CA ALA A 175 -1.39 21.19 -21.09
C ALA A 175 -2.35 20.72 -22.20
N PRO A 176 -1.96 20.82 -23.48
CA PRO A 176 -2.84 20.41 -24.56
C PRO A 176 -3.28 18.96 -24.36
N GLU A 177 -4.54 18.66 -24.71
CA GLU A 177 -5.02 17.29 -24.63
C GLU A 177 -4.14 16.39 -25.52
N PRO A 178 -3.62 15.27 -24.97
CA PRO A 178 -2.75 14.38 -25.71
C PRO A 178 -3.52 13.60 -26.76
N VAL A 179 -2.83 13.24 -27.83
CA VAL A 179 -3.34 12.24 -28.77
C VAL A 179 -3.30 10.88 -28.07
N LEU A 180 -4.47 10.31 -27.83
CA LEU A 180 -4.59 9.00 -27.17
C LEU A 180 -4.20 7.87 -28.14
N PRO A 181 -3.57 6.79 -27.63
CA PRO A 181 -3.17 5.69 -28.47
C PRO A 181 -4.38 4.91 -28.97
N ALA A 182 -4.34 4.53 -30.25
CA ALA A 182 -5.35 3.65 -30.84
C ALA A 182 -5.30 2.25 -30.21
N LEU A 183 -6.47 1.61 -30.09
CA LEU A 183 -6.62 0.24 -29.57
C LEU A 183 -6.64 -0.80 -30.70
N ASP A 184 -5.73 -0.67 -31.66
CA ASP A 184 -5.54 -1.67 -32.74
C ASP A 184 -5.07 -3.02 -32.19
N ARG A 185 -4.44 -2.99 -31.01
CA ARG A 185 -3.98 -4.14 -30.23
C ARG A 185 -4.34 -3.93 -28.77
N VAL A 186 -4.32 -5.02 -28.00
CA VAL A 186 -4.49 -4.95 -26.53
C VAL A 186 -3.40 -4.09 -25.92
N CYS A 187 -3.79 -3.05 -25.18
CA CYS A 187 -2.90 -2.23 -24.38
C CYS A 187 -2.72 -2.88 -23.01
N GLY A 188 -1.54 -3.46 -22.77
CA GLY A 188 -1.15 -3.98 -21.46
C GLY A 188 -0.49 -2.90 -20.62
N ILE A 189 -1.05 -2.62 -19.45
CA ILE A 189 -0.51 -1.68 -18.45
C ILE A 189 -0.14 -2.49 -17.21
N VAL A 190 1.08 -2.28 -16.71
CA VAL A 190 1.54 -2.90 -15.46
C VAL A 190 1.82 -1.79 -14.45
N VAL A 191 1.25 -1.92 -13.26
CA VAL A 191 1.42 -0.96 -12.16
C VAL A 191 2.11 -1.69 -11.01
N PRO A 192 3.45 -1.73 -10.97
CA PRO A 192 4.19 -2.28 -9.85
C PRO A 192 4.30 -1.25 -8.71
N GLY A 193 4.18 -1.71 -7.47
CA GLY A 193 4.46 -0.87 -6.31
C GLY A 193 4.35 -1.60 -4.98
N VAL A 194 4.58 -0.87 -3.88
CA VAL A 194 4.49 -1.43 -2.53
C VAL A 194 3.03 -1.53 -2.08
N GLY A 195 2.67 -2.65 -1.47
CA GLY A 195 1.33 -2.90 -0.95
C GLY A 195 0.86 -1.84 0.06
N GLY A 196 -0.38 -1.38 -0.10
CA GLY A 196 -0.99 -0.35 0.76
C GLY A 196 -0.72 1.11 0.33
N THR A 197 0.00 1.33 -0.77
CA THR A 197 0.28 2.67 -1.31
C THR A 197 -0.75 3.15 -2.35
N GLY A 198 -1.66 2.29 -2.80
CA GLY A 198 -2.70 2.63 -3.79
C GLY A 198 -2.47 2.03 -5.19
N VAL A 199 -1.58 1.06 -5.34
CA VAL A 199 -1.33 0.33 -6.61
C VAL A 199 -2.61 -0.26 -7.18
N VAL A 200 -3.35 -1.03 -6.38
CA VAL A 200 -4.65 -1.62 -6.76
C VAL A 200 -5.66 -0.54 -7.12
N THR A 201 -5.60 0.62 -6.45
CA THR A 201 -6.49 1.74 -6.75
C THR A 201 -6.26 2.25 -8.17
N VAL A 202 -5.01 2.43 -8.61
CA VAL A 202 -4.71 2.82 -10.00
C VAL A 202 -5.27 1.80 -10.99
N GLY A 203 -5.09 0.49 -10.71
CA GLY A 203 -5.66 -0.59 -11.52
C GLY A 203 -7.19 -0.50 -11.63
N SER A 204 -7.88 -0.29 -10.52
CA SER A 204 -9.33 -0.13 -10.49
C SER A 204 -9.83 1.14 -11.19
N LEU A 205 -9.08 2.24 -11.13
CA LEU A 205 -9.42 3.49 -11.83
C LEU A 205 -9.33 3.30 -13.34
N LEU A 206 -8.26 2.66 -13.82
CA LEU A 206 -8.11 2.30 -15.24
C LEU A 206 -9.22 1.34 -15.68
N GLY A 207 -9.54 0.34 -14.84
CA GLY A 207 -10.63 -0.62 -15.05
C GLY A 207 -11.98 0.07 -15.23
N MET A 208 -12.35 0.92 -14.27
CA MET A 208 -13.62 1.64 -14.29
C MET A 208 -13.70 2.63 -15.46
N ALA A 209 -12.63 3.38 -15.73
CA ALA A 209 -12.59 4.31 -16.86
C ALA A 209 -12.76 3.57 -18.21
N ALA A 210 -12.10 2.43 -18.40
CA ALA A 210 -12.30 1.60 -19.60
C ALA A 210 -13.74 1.07 -19.70
N HIS A 211 -14.32 0.66 -18.58
CA HIS A 211 -15.71 0.20 -18.52
C HIS A 211 -16.70 1.32 -18.90
N LEU A 212 -16.51 2.53 -18.38
CA LEU A 212 -17.34 3.71 -18.70
C LEU A 212 -17.30 4.06 -20.21
N GLU A 213 -16.20 3.73 -20.89
CA GLU A 213 -16.03 3.92 -22.34
C GLU A 213 -16.47 2.71 -23.18
N ASN A 214 -17.10 1.70 -22.58
CA ASN A 214 -17.52 0.45 -23.24
C ASN A 214 -16.36 -0.33 -23.90
N LYS A 215 -15.13 -0.18 -23.38
CA LYS A 215 -13.95 -0.92 -23.85
C LYS A 215 -13.88 -2.29 -23.17
N GLY A 216 -13.17 -3.22 -23.81
CA GLY A 216 -12.78 -4.46 -23.16
C GLY A 216 -11.76 -4.19 -22.06
N VAL A 217 -11.99 -4.68 -20.84
CA VAL A 217 -11.02 -4.54 -19.75
C VAL A 217 -10.91 -5.80 -18.88
N LYS A 218 -9.67 -6.14 -18.50
CA LYS A 218 -9.37 -7.15 -17.47
C LYS A 218 -8.36 -6.56 -16.49
N VAL A 219 -8.64 -6.67 -15.20
CA VAL A 219 -7.75 -6.25 -14.12
C VAL A 219 -7.39 -7.48 -13.27
N LEU A 220 -6.11 -7.66 -12.99
CA LEU A 220 -5.59 -8.70 -12.11
C LEU A 220 -4.58 -8.09 -11.15
N ASP A 221 -4.91 -8.09 -9.87
CA ASP A 221 -3.99 -7.68 -8.81
C ASP A 221 -3.25 -8.90 -8.25
N ILE A 222 -1.93 -8.89 -8.39
CA ILE A 222 -1.04 -9.85 -7.74
C ILE A 222 -0.49 -9.15 -6.51
N THR A 223 -0.97 -9.54 -5.34
CA THR A 223 -0.44 -9.07 -4.06
C THR A 223 0.56 -10.08 -3.53
N GLY A 224 1.76 -9.62 -3.16
CA GLY A 224 2.68 -10.41 -2.34
C GLY A 224 2.10 -10.69 -0.95
N LEU A 225 2.92 -11.25 -0.04
CA LEU A 225 2.51 -11.53 1.34
C LEU A 225 1.70 -10.38 1.95
N ALA A 226 0.59 -10.71 2.63
CA ALA A 226 -0.45 -9.79 3.11
C ALA A 226 0.00 -8.76 4.17
N GLN A 227 1.30 -8.59 4.37
CA GLN A 227 1.90 -7.58 5.24
C GLN A 227 2.20 -6.31 4.42
N LYS A 228 2.08 -5.13 5.05
CA LYS A 228 2.54 -3.86 4.43
C LYS A 228 3.98 -4.06 3.93
N GLY A 229 4.34 -3.45 2.80
CA GLY A 229 5.71 -3.54 2.28
C GLY A 229 5.98 -4.62 1.25
N GLY A 230 5.05 -5.56 1.05
CA GLY A 230 5.15 -6.56 -0.01
C GLY A 230 5.02 -5.94 -1.40
N ALA A 231 5.66 -6.57 -2.39
CA ALA A 231 5.49 -6.21 -3.80
C ALA A 231 4.05 -6.49 -4.25
N VAL A 232 3.44 -5.52 -4.93
CA VAL A 232 2.12 -5.64 -5.56
C VAL A 232 2.24 -5.24 -7.01
N LEU A 233 1.66 -6.05 -7.90
CA LEU A 233 1.58 -5.76 -9.33
C LEU A 233 0.11 -5.77 -9.74
N SER A 234 -0.41 -4.63 -10.19
CA SER A 234 -1.69 -4.57 -10.88
C SER A 234 -1.46 -4.71 -12.38
N HIS A 235 -2.03 -5.75 -12.98
CA HIS A 235 -2.07 -5.98 -14.41
C HIS A 235 -3.40 -5.47 -14.96
N VAL A 236 -3.37 -4.53 -15.91
CA VAL A 236 -4.54 -4.02 -16.60
C VAL A 236 -4.39 -4.29 -18.09
N GLN A 237 -5.40 -4.89 -18.71
CA GLN A 237 -5.46 -5.05 -20.16
C GLN A 237 -6.68 -4.34 -20.69
N ILE A 238 -6.47 -3.44 -21.66
CA ILE A 238 -7.52 -2.67 -22.31
C ILE A 238 -7.53 -3.02 -23.80
N ALA A 239 -8.70 -3.31 -24.34
CA ALA A 239 -8.91 -3.58 -25.76
C ALA A 239 -10.11 -2.80 -26.28
N ALA A 240 -10.21 -2.64 -27.60
CA ALA A 240 -11.36 -1.96 -28.21
C ALA A 240 -12.68 -2.68 -27.88
N ARG A 241 -12.65 -4.02 -27.77
CA ARG A 241 -13.82 -4.83 -27.42
C ARG A 241 -13.48 -5.96 -26.43
N PRO A 242 -14.42 -6.39 -25.58
CA PRO A 242 -14.19 -7.44 -24.57
C PRO A 242 -13.75 -8.80 -25.14
N ASP A 243 -14.24 -9.18 -26.32
CA ASP A 243 -13.95 -10.46 -26.99
C ASP A 243 -12.46 -10.62 -27.38
N GLN A 244 -11.71 -9.52 -27.42
CA GLN A 244 -10.28 -9.49 -27.75
C GLN A 244 -9.37 -9.84 -26.56
N LEU A 245 -9.92 -9.96 -25.34
CA LEU A 245 -9.15 -10.21 -24.12
C LEU A 245 -9.17 -11.68 -23.72
N HIS A 246 -8.14 -12.43 -24.12
CA HIS A 246 -8.03 -13.87 -23.82
C HIS A 246 -7.26 -14.20 -22.54
N ALA A 247 -6.45 -13.28 -22.02
CA ALA A 247 -5.68 -13.45 -20.80
C ALA A 247 -5.99 -12.32 -19.80
N THR A 248 -5.92 -12.61 -18.50
CA THR A 248 -6.08 -11.58 -17.45
C THR A 248 -4.73 -10.94 -17.11
N ARG A 249 -3.64 -11.73 -17.07
CA ARG A 249 -2.28 -11.24 -16.82
C ARG A 249 -1.63 -10.70 -18.09
N VAL A 250 -0.98 -9.54 -17.99
CA VAL A 250 -0.19 -8.98 -19.11
C VAL A 250 0.91 -9.99 -19.50
N PRO A 251 0.98 -10.44 -20.77
CA PRO A 251 1.98 -11.42 -21.18
C PRO A 251 3.42 -10.91 -21.09
N MET A 252 4.37 -11.84 -21.20
CA MET A 252 5.80 -11.53 -21.10
C MET A 252 6.25 -10.58 -22.24
N GLY A 253 6.91 -9.48 -21.88
CA GLY A 253 7.35 -8.46 -22.81
C GLY A 253 6.24 -7.75 -23.62
N GLU A 254 4.97 -7.87 -23.22
CA GLU A 254 3.83 -7.28 -23.94
C GLU A 254 3.28 -6.01 -23.29
N ALA A 255 3.83 -5.55 -22.15
CA ALA A 255 3.43 -4.29 -21.53
C ALA A 255 3.70 -3.11 -22.48
N ALA A 256 2.66 -2.35 -22.81
CA ALA A 256 2.77 -1.08 -23.51
C ALA A 256 3.20 0.03 -22.54
N VAL A 257 2.69 -0.01 -21.31
CA VAL A 257 2.96 1.01 -20.28
C VAL A 257 3.32 0.35 -18.96
N LEU A 258 4.36 0.87 -18.30
CA LEU A 258 4.68 0.59 -16.91
C LEU A 258 4.51 1.88 -16.08
N ILE A 259 3.59 1.87 -15.12
CA ILE A 259 3.41 2.96 -14.15
C ILE A 259 4.02 2.50 -12.83
N GLY A 260 5.31 2.72 -12.64
CA GLY A 260 6.05 2.28 -11.47
C GLY A 260 5.76 3.17 -10.27
N CYS A 261 4.89 2.73 -9.37
CA CYS A 261 4.61 3.44 -8.12
C CYS A 261 5.78 3.35 -7.11
N ASP A 262 6.68 2.41 -7.32
CA ASP A 262 7.92 2.21 -6.55
C ASP A 262 9.01 1.61 -7.46
N ALA A 263 10.22 2.18 -7.44
CA ALA A 263 11.29 1.74 -8.35
C ALA A 263 11.81 0.33 -8.05
N MET A 264 11.83 -0.11 -6.78
CA MET A 264 12.28 -1.46 -6.41
C MET A 264 11.33 -2.53 -6.92
N VAL A 265 10.02 -2.32 -6.74
CA VAL A 265 9.03 -3.27 -7.25
C VAL A 265 8.97 -3.22 -8.79
N ALA A 266 9.16 -2.04 -9.39
CA ALA A 266 9.27 -1.91 -10.85
C ALA A 266 10.49 -2.66 -11.42
N ALA A 267 11.62 -2.67 -10.70
CA ALA A 267 12.82 -3.42 -11.04
C ALA A 267 12.77 -4.92 -10.64
N SER A 268 11.66 -5.41 -10.06
CA SER A 268 11.53 -6.82 -9.73
C SER A 268 11.46 -7.70 -10.99
N GLY A 269 11.96 -8.93 -10.91
CA GLY A 269 11.94 -9.87 -12.05
C GLY A 269 10.53 -10.10 -12.62
N ASP A 270 9.50 -10.08 -11.78
CA ASP A 270 8.11 -10.19 -12.22
C ASP A 270 7.67 -8.99 -13.09
N ALA A 271 8.03 -7.76 -12.70
CA ALA A 271 7.73 -6.55 -13.47
C ALA A 271 8.60 -6.46 -14.73
N LEU A 272 9.92 -6.69 -14.61
CA LEU A 272 10.85 -6.68 -15.73
C LEU A 272 10.52 -7.74 -16.79
N SER A 273 9.96 -8.89 -16.40
CA SER A 273 9.50 -9.89 -17.36
C SER A 273 8.35 -9.40 -18.27
N ARG A 274 7.66 -8.31 -17.91
CA ARG A 274 6.54 -7.77 -18.70
C ARG A 274 6.96 -6.71 -19.72
N VAL A 275 8.14 -6.12 -19.55
CA VAL A 275 8.59 -4.99 -20.36
C VAL A 275 9.50 -5.43 -21.49
N ARG A 276 9.61 -4.59 -22.53
CA ARG A 276 10.49 -4.82 -23.67
C ARG A 276 10.94 -3.50 -24.28
N ARG A 277 12.24 -3.39 -24.60
CA ARG A 277 12.80 -2.27 -25.35
C ARG A 277 12.07 -2.02 -26.67
N GLY A 278 11.85 -0.74 -26.99
CA GLY A 278 11.17 -0.31 -28.21
C GLY A 278 9.66 -0.58 -28.23
N ARG A 279 9.09 -1.03 -27.09
CA ARG A 279 7.65 -1.27 -26.94
C ARG A 279 7.09 -0.62 -25.69
N THR A 280 7.71 -0.88 -24.55
CA THR A 280 7.22 -0.40 -23.27
C THR A 280 7.67 1.04 -23.05
N ARG A 281 6.74 1.88 -22.62
CA ARG A 281 7.03 3.20 -22.06
C ARG A 281 6.81 3.17 -20.56
N ALA A 282 7.64 3.86 -19.79
CA ALA A 282 7.55 3.81 -18.34
C ALA A 282 7.69 5.18 -17.70
N VAL A 283 6.89 5.39 -16.66
CA VAL A 283 7.13 6.43 -15.66
C VAL A 283 7.29 5.75 -14.31
N VAL A 284 8.37 6.04 -13.59
CA VAL A 284 8.72 5.37 -12.34
C VAL A 284 8.96 6.40 -11.25
N ASN A 285 8.35 6.16 -10.09
CA ASN A 285 8.59 6.92 -8.88
C ASN A 285 9.97 6.61 -8.33
N SER A 286 10.89 7.58 -8.39
CA SER A 286 12.25 7.44 -7.88
C SER A 286 12.36 7.69 -6.37
N ALA A 287 11.24 8.00 -5.70
CA ALA A 287 11.22 8.19 -4.26
C ALA A 287 11.75 6.95 -3.53
N SER A 288 12.65 7.17 -2.57
CA SER A 288 13.16 6.12 -1.69
C SER A 288 12.08 5.73 -0.68
N VAL A 289 11.35 4.67 -0.98
CA VAL A 289 10.35 4.07 -0.10
C VAL A 289 10.93 2.80 0.53
N PRO A 290 10.90 2.65 1.86
CA PRO A 290 11.41 1.45 2.51
C PRO A 290 10.60 0.21 2.16
N SER A 291 11.28 -0.86 1.77
CA SER A 291 10.67 -2.18 1.58
C SER A 291 10.58 -2.96 2.90
N ALA A 292 9.86 -4.07 2.92
CA ALA A 292 9.83 -4.97 4.09
C ALA A 292 11.22 -5.46 4.53
N ALA A 293 12.20 -5.54 3.62
CA ALA A 293 13.57 -5.95 3.92
C ALA A 293 14.29 -4.99 4.90
N PHE A 294 13.85 -3.73 4.96
CA PHE A 294 14.36 -2.77 5.92
C PHE A 294 14.08 -3.17 7.38
N LEU A 295 12.99 -3.89 7.64
CA LEU A 295 12.59 -4.24 9.01
C LEU A 295 13.59 -5.18 9.69
N SER A 296 14.29 -6.01 8.91
CA SER A 296 15.29 -6.96 9.39
C SER A 296 16.74 -6.47 9.24
N ASN A 297 16.98 -5.37 8.53
CA ASN A 297 18.31 -4.80 8.31
C ASN A 297 18.30 -3.27 8.53
N PRO A 298 18.75 -2.79 9.71
CA PRO A 298 18.80 -1.37 10.04
C PRO A 298 19.66 -0.53 9.08
N ASP A 299 20.72 -1.12 8.51
CA ASP A 299 21.67 -0.48 7.61
C ASP A 299 21.27 -0.63 6.13
N TRP A 300 20.06 -1.15 5.88
CA TRP A 300 19.55 -1.29 4.53
C TRP A 300 19.45 0.07 3.84
N THR A 301 20.12 0.18 2.69
CA THR A 301 20.05 1.33 1.80
C THR A 301 19.17 0.99 0.61
N PHE A 302 18.37 1.97 0.16
CA PHE A 302 17.57 1.83 -1.04
C PHE A 302 18.49 1.83 -2.27
N PRO A 303 18.59 0.74 -3.05
CA PRO A 303 19.53 0.65 -4.15
C PRO A 303 18.97 1.33 -5.41
N ALA A 304 18.72 2.65 -5.33
CA ALA A 304 18.11 3.45 -6.39
C ALA A 304 18.84 3.25 -7.74
N ALA A 305 20.16 3.40 -7.73
CA ALA A 305 20.97 3.32 -8.95
C ALA A 305 20.88 1.95 -9.62
N ALA A 306 20.81 0.86 -8.84
CA ALA A 306 20.66 -0.49 -9.38
C ALA A 306 19.26 -0.67 -9.98
N ALA A 307 18.20 -0.28 -9.25
CA ALA A 307 16.83 -0.38 -9.73
C ALA A 307 16.61 0.45 -11.02
N GLU A 308 17.11 1.70 -11.05
CA GLU A 308 17.08 2.51 -12.27
C GLU A 308 17.89 1.90 -13.40
N GLY A 309 19.07 1.34 -13.10
CA GLY A 309 19.93 0.65 -14.06
C GLY A 309 19.22 -0.54 -14.72
N ASP A 310 18.58 -1.39 -13.92
CA ASP A 310 17.83 -2.57 -14.39
C ASP A 310 16.64 -2.15 -15.27
N LEU A 311 15.91 -1.11 -14.87
CA LEU A 311 14.79 -0.56 -15.62
C LEU A 311 15.25 0.04 -16.97
N ARG A 312 16.30 0.87 -16.97
CA ARG A 312 16.89 1.39 -18.21
C ARG A 312 17.44 0.26 -19.09
N ALA A 313 18.01 -0.79 -18.49
CA ALA A 313 18.48 -1.94 -19.22
C ALA A 313 17.33 -2.73 -19.87
N ALA A 314 16.17 -2.86 -19.24
CA ALA A 314 15.04 -3.60 -19.78
C ALA A 314 14.17 -2.79 -20.78
N ILE A 315 14.04 -1.48 -20.57
CA ILE A 315 13.09 -0.60 -21.29
C ILE A 315 13.80 0.30 -22.31
N GLY A 316 15.01 0.76 -22.01
CA GLY A 316 15.74 1.72 -22.83
C GLY A 316 15.44 3.18 -22.44
N GLU A 317 15.44 4.07 -23.43
CA GLU A 317 15.28 5.52 -23.25
C GLU A 317 13.85 5.94 -22.92
N ASP A 318 12.86 5.09 -23.24
CA ASP A 318 11.43 5.30 -22.95
C ASP A 318 11.06 5.10 -21.45
N CYS A 319 12.02 5.24 -20.54
CA CYS A 319 11.86 5.06 -19.10
C CYS A 319 12.21 6.34 -18.34
N GLU A 320 11.17 7.03 -17.87
CA GLU A 320 11.27 8.31 -17.17
C GLU A 320 11.14 8.13 -15.66
N PHE A 321 11.89 8.91 -14.89
CA PHE A 321 11.94 8.84 -13.44
C PHE A 321 11.53 10.18 -12.84
N ILE A 322 10.57 10.16 -11.91
CA ILE A 322 10.10 11.37 -11.22
C ILE A 322 10.00 11.09 -9.72
N ASP A 323 10.34 12.05 -8.87
CA ASP A 323 10.04 11.95 -7.43
C ASP A 323 8.59 12.39 -7.18
N ALA A 324 7.65 11.48 -7.47
CA ALA A 324 6.22 11.73 -7.37
C ALA A 324 5.80 11.98 -5.91
N ASN A 325 6.51 11.40 -4.94
CA ASN A 325 6.24 11.62 -3.51
C ASN A 325 6.54 13.06 -3.11
N ALA A 326 7.71 13.58 -3.49
CA ALA A 326 8.08 14.96 -3.20
C ALA A 326 7.15 15.96 -3.89
N LEU A 327 6.78 15.70 -5.15
CA LEU A 327 5.81 16.52 -5.88
C LEU A 327 4.44 16.52 -5.21
N ALA A 328 3.89 15.34 -4.90
CA ALA A 328 2.61 15.21 -4.23
C ALA A 328 2.59 15.87 -2.84
N LEU A 329 3.67 15.73 -2.07
CA LEU A 329 3.82 16.40 -0.78
C LEU A 329 3.83 17.92 -0.91
N ARG A 330 4.52 18.47 -1.92
CA ARG A 330 4.58 19.92 -2.18
C ARG A 330 3.24 20.49 -2.65
N LEU A 331 2.55 19.78 -3.53
CA LEU A 331 1.33 20.26 -4.20
C LEU A 331 0.05 19.98 -3.40
N PHE A 332 0.00 18.89 -2.64
CA PHE A 332 -1.23 18.43 -1.97
C PHE A 332 -1.07 18.22 -0.46
N GLY A 333 0.16 18.36 0.06
CA GLY A 333 0.48 18.20 1.47
C GLY A 333 0.53 16.75 1.96
N ASP A 334 0.45 15.77 1.05
CA ASP A 334 0.49 14.34 1.38
C ASP A 334 1.03 13.51 0.19
N SER A 335 1.94 12.58 0.44
CA SER A 335 2.54 11.73 -0.60
C SER A 335 1.58 10.65 -1.12
N ILE A 336 0.43 10.43 -0.49
CA ILE A 336 -0.59 9.48 -0.97
C ILE A 336 -1.11 9.82 -2.38
N TYR A 337 -0.98 11.09 -2.80
CA TYR A 337 -1.39 11.56 -4.12
C TYR A 337 -0.34 11.31 -5.22
N ALA A 338 0.78 10.67 -4.91
CA ALA A 338 1.82 10.34 -5.89
C ALA A 338 1.33 9.40 -6.99
N ASN A 339 0.52 8.39 -6.67
CA ASN A 339 0.04 7.42 -7.65
C ASN A 339 -0.98 8.02 -8.65
N PRO A 340 -1.99 8.81 -8.22
CA PRO A 340 -2.81 9.61 -9.14
C PRO A 340 -1.99 10.55 -10.01
N LEU A 341 -0.94 11.19 -9.47
CA LEU A 341 -0.04 12.07 -10.22
C LEU A 341 0.72 11.30 -11.30
N LEU A 342 1.27 10.12 -10.99
CA LEU A 342 1.92 9.26 -12.00
C LEU A 342 0.95 8.80 -13.10
N LEU A 343 -0.30 8.51 -12.74
CA LEU A 343 -1.35 8.18 -13.72
C LEU A 343 -1.66 9.37 -14.64
N GLY A 344 -1.76 10.57 -14.07
CA GLY A 344 -1.88 11.84 -14.81
C GLY A 344 -0.76 12.03 -15.81
N TYR A 345 0.48 11.88 -15.32
CA TYR A 345 1.68 12.00 -16.13
C TYR A 345 1.68 11.02 -17.32
N ALA A 346 1.42 9.74 -17.07
CA ALA A 346 1.35 8.73 -18.14
C ALA A 346 0.21 9.03 -19.14
N TRP A 347 -0.91 9.57 -18.66
CA TRP A 347 -2.01 10.00 -19.51
C TRP A 347 -1.63 11.21 -20.38
N GLN A 348 -1.03 12.24 -19.80
CA GLN A 348 -0.60 13.47 -20.47
C GLN A 348 0.48 13.21 -21.54
N LYS A 349 1.27 12.13 -21.39
CA LYS A 349 2.22 11.67 -22.41
C LYS A 349 1.56 10.89 -23.55
N GLY A 350 0.24 10.69 -23.52
CA GLY A 350 -0.53 9.97 -24.54
C GLY A 350 -0.27 8.46 -24.53
N TRP A 351 0.00 7.86 -23.37
CA TRP A 351 0.30 6.43 -23.28
C TRP A 351 -0.91 5.58 -22.90
N ILE A 352 -1.91 6.19 -22.29
CA ILE A 352 -3.11 5.52 -21.76
C ILE A 352 -4.26 5.68 -22.77
N PRO A 353 -4.86 4.59 -23.26
CA PRO A 353 -5.94 4.64 -24.26
C PRO A 353 -7.30 4.94 -23.62
N LEU A 354 -7.40 5.96 -22.77
CA LEU A 354 -8.61 6.33 -22.04
C LEU A 354 -8.79 7.85 -22.07
N GLY A 355 -10.02 8.31 -22.23
CA GLY A 355 -10.38 9.71 -22.22
C GLY A 355 -10.30 10.32 -20.82
N ARG A 356 -9.91 11.59 -20.77
CA ARG A 356 -9.91 12.40 -19.54
C ARG A 356 -11.25 12.35 -18.79
N PRO A 357 -12.42 12.50 -19.43
CA PRO A 357 -13.69 12.47 -18.71
C PRO A 357 -13.96 11.15 -18.01
N ALA A 358 -13.57 10.01 -18.61
CA ALA A 358 -13.76 8.69 -18.01
C ALA A 358 -12.84 8.47 -16.81
N LEU A 359 -11.59 8.94 -16.87
CA LEU A 359 -10.65 8.89 -15.75
C LEU A 359 -11.11 9.76 -14.58
N LEU A 360 -11.53 11.00 -14.85
CA LEU A 360 -12.07 11.88 -13.83
C LEU A 360 -13.35 11.30 -13.19
N ARG A 361 -14.23 10.71 -14.00
CA ARG A 361 -15.45 10.05 -13.51
C ARG A 361 -15.14 8.80 -12.69
N ALA A 362 -14.14 8.01 -13.07
CA ALA A 362 -13.69 6.86 -12.28
C ALA A 362 -13.16 7.31 -10.89
N ILE A 363 -12.44 8.43 -10.83
CA ILE A 363 -11.98 9.03 -9.57
C ILE A 363 -13.16 9.48 -8.70
N GLU A 364 -14.19 10.09 -9.29
CA GLU A 364 -15.41 10.47 -8.57
C GLU A 364 -16.14 9.26 -7.98
N LEU A 365 -16.32 8.21 -8.78
CA LEU A 365 -17.02 6.98 -8.37
C LEU A 365 -16.27 6.22 -7.27
N ASN A 366 -14.95 6.38 -7.18
CA ASN A 366 -14.16 5.83 -6.08
C ASN A 366 -14.46 6.53 -4.73
N ALA A 367 -15.09 7.72 -4.74
CA ALA A 367 -15.68 8.41 -3.58
C ALA A 367 -14.72 8.70 -2.40
N VAL A 368 -13.41 8.76 -2.66
CA VAL A 368 -12.38 9.06 -1.64
C VAL A 368 -11.59 10.29 -2.04
N SER A 369 -11.67 11.36 -1.25
CA SER A 369 -10.90 12.62 -1.45
C SER A 369 -10.92 13.10 -2.91
N VAL A 370 -12.10 13.08 -3.54
CA VAL A 370 -12.30 13.24 -4.99
C VAL A 370 -11.55 14.43 -5.56
N GLU A 371 -11.80 15.64 -5.05
CA GLU A 371 -11.17 16.88 -5.54
C GLU A 371 -9.64 16.83 -5.55
N LYS A 372 -9.03 16.25 -4.50
CA LYS A 372 -7.56 16.15 -4.41
C LYS A 372 -7.00 15.09 -5.34
N ASN A 373 -7.70 13.97 -5.54
CA ASN A 373 -7.27 12.94 -6.47
C ASN A 373 -7.41 13.41 -7.92
N GLN A 374 -8.49 14.12 -8.26
CA GLN A 374 -8.63 14.78 -9.56
C GLN A 374 -7.52 15.82 -9.74
N GLY A 375 -7.31 16.71 -8.76
CA GLY A 375 -6.22 17.69 -8.81
C GLY A 375 -4.84 17.07 -8.96
N ALA A 376 -4.58 15.93 -8.30
CA ALA A 376 -3.32 15.20 -8.43
C ALA A 376 -3.14 14.57 -9.81
N PHE A 377 -4.20 13.99 -10.39
CA PHE A 377 -4.21 13.52 -11.76
C PHE A 377 -3.97 14.65 -12.76
N GLU A 378 -4.60 15.81 -12.57
CA GLU A 378 -4.43 16.98 -13.45
C GLU A 378 -3.06 17.66 -13.33
N ALA A 379 -2.36 17.47 -12.20
CA ALA A 379 -1.05 18.05 -11.97
C ALA A 379 0.11 17.20 -12.51
N GLY A 380 -0.15 15.92 -12.82
CA GLY A 380 0.81 15.02 -13.45
C GLY A 380 0.70 15.13 -14.96
#